data_AF-A0A967YW05-F1
#
_entry.id   AF-A0A967YW05-F1
#
_cell.length_a   1.000
_cell.length_b   1.000
_cell.length_c   1.000
_cell.angle_alpha   90.00
_cell.angle_beta   90.00
_cell.angle_gamma   90.00
#
_symmetry.space_group_name_H-M   'P 1'
#
loop_
_entity.id
_entity.type
_entity.pdbx_description
1 polymer ?
#
loop_
_entity_poly.entity_id
_entity_poly.type
_entity_poly.pdbx_seq_one_letter_code
_entity_poly.pdbx_strand_id
1 'polypeptide(L)'
;MSYKRKYYKGLCRKCGELKRLVLWQEDDSREILRLRCLDCYTMNDVPVERVLRNGRVLTENERKNRKEALSQVLEYSPKNTYWKGQRIRHPVLNDVGKVVNKVETDGNHRIIVVDFEKNGTKKLVEGYIISST
;
A
#
# COMPACT_ATOMS: atom_id res chain seq x y z
N MET A 1 9.43 13.91 0.15
CA MET A 1 10.15 12.67 -0.26
C MET A 1 9.69 12.26 -1.65
N SER A 2 10.56 12.38 -2.65
CA SER A 2 10.26 12.20 -4.09
C SER A 2 10.41 10.72 -4.50
N TYR A 3 9.40 9.88 -4.24
CA TYR A 3 9.38 8.51 -4.78
C TYR A 3 8.77 8.51 -6.19
N LYS A 4 9.44 9.20 -7.12
CA LYS A 4 9.00 9.30 -8.52
C LYS A 4 9.59 8.16 -9.33
N ARG A 5 8.74 7.49 -10.11
CA ARG A 5 9.13 6.43 -11.04
C ARG A 5 8.80 6.87 -12.46
N LYS A 6 9.58 6.37 -13.42
CA LYS A 6 9.27 6.55 -14.85
C LYS A 6 7.98 5.81 -15.25
N TYR A 7 7.74 4.65 -14.61
CA TYR A 7 6.62 3.77 -14.91
C TYR A 7 5.81 3.43 -13.67
N TYR A 8 4.51 3.31 -13.86
CA TYR A 8 3.51 2.93 -12.87
C TYR A 8 2.62 1.81 -13.41
N LYS A 9 1.97 1.07 -12.51
CA LYS A 9 0.95 0.07 -12.84
C LYS A 9 -0.38 0.49 -12.24
N GLY A 10 -1.39 0.73 -13.07
CA GLY A 10 -2.69 1.25 -12.63
C GLY A 10 -3.79 1.04 -13.65
N LEU A 11 -5.05 1.22 -13.21
CA LEU A 11 -6.21 1.13 -14.08
C LEU A 11 -6.20 2.28 -15.11
N CYS A 12 -6.28 1.96 -16.40
CA CYS A 12 -6.44 2.97 -17.43
C CYS A 12 -7.93 3.26 -17.65
N ARG A 13 -8.32 4.55 -17.60
CA ARG A 13 -9.73 4.97 -17.75
C ARG A 13 -10.36 4.64 -19.11
N LYS A 14 -9.54 4.49 -20.17
CA LYS A 14 -10.01 4.14 -21.53
C LYS A 14 -9.98 2.63 -21.77
N CYS A 15 -8.94 1.93 -21.31
CA CYS A 15 -8.84 0.49 -21.49
C CYS A 15 -9.74 -0.31 -20.53
N GLY A 16 -10.09 0.25 -19.37
CA GLY A 16 -10.84 -0.46 -18.34
C GLY A 16 -10.03 -1.53 -17.58
N GLU A 17 -8.71 -1.60 -17.80
CA GLU A 17 -7.85 -2.66 -17.27
C GLU A 17 -6.56 -2.11 -16.62
N LEU A 18 -5.86 -2.95 -15.86
CA LEU A 18 -4.55 -2.63 -15.30
C LEU A 18 -3.49 -2.56 -16.41
N LYS A 19 -2.97 -1.35 -16.65
CA LYS A 19 -1.97 -1.07 -17.68
C LYS A 19 -0.69 -0.51 -17.10
N ARG A 20 0.36 -0.53 -17.92
CA ARG A 20 1.61 0.19 -17.66
C ARG A 20 1.44 1.65 -18.09
N LEU A 21 1.65 2.56 -17.16
CA LEU A 21 1.51 4.00 -17.37
C LEU A 21 2.90 4.67 -17.26
N VAL A 22 3.18 5.63 -18.12
CA VAL A 22 4.44 6.42 -18.11
C VAL A 22 4.17 7.82 -17.56
N LEU A 23 5.08 8.33 -16.73
CA LEU A 23 5.02 9.72 -16.28
C LEU A 23 5.22 10.65 -17.48
N TRP A 24 4.24 11.53 -17.75
CA TRP A 24 4.29 12.45 -18.89
C TRP A 24 4.63 13.87 -18.48
N GLN A 25 3.98 14.37 -17.43
CA GLN A 25 4.19 15.72 -16.92
C GLN A 25 3.91 15.76 -15.42
N GLU A 26 4.53 16.72 -14.75
CA GLU A 26 4.20 17.08 -13.37
C GLU A 26 3.21 18.25 -13.38
N ASP A 27 2.30 18.28 -12.41
CA ASP A 27 1.63 19.52 -12.03
C ASP A 27 2.55 20.30 -11.08
N ASP A 28 2.54 21.63 -11.15
CA ASP A 28 3.38 22.53 -10.34
C ASP A 28 3.13 22.34 -8.83
N SER A 29 1.90 21.94 -8.48
CA SER A 29 1.47 21.59 -7.13
C SER A 29 2.12 20.32 -6.57
N ARG A 30 2.65 19.44 -7.45
CA ARG A 30 3.15 18.08 -7.12
C ARG A 30 2.14 17.16 -6.45
N GLU A 31 0.84 17.48 -6.48
CA GLU A 31 -0.20 16.65 -5.87
C GLU A 31 -0.78 15.63 -6.84
N ILE A 32 -0.66 15.89 -8.15
CA ILE A 32 -1.20 15.05 -9.22
C ILE A 32 -0.06 14.58 -10.13
N LEU A 33 -0.05 13.27 -10.43
CA LEU A 33 0.76 12.69 -11.48
C LEU A 33 -0.07 12.54 -12.75
N ARG A 34 0.39 13.15 -13.83
CA ARG A 34 -0.19 12.96 -15.15
C ARG A 34 0.49 11.78 -15.85
N LEU A 35 -0.21 10.65 -15.90
CA LEU A 35 0.31 9.37 -16.39
C LEU A 35 -0.34 8.97 -17.72
N ARG A 36 0.47 8.70 -18.74
CA ARG A 36 -0.01 8.25 -20.05
C ARG A 36 -0.02 6.73 -20.13
N CYS A 37 -1.13 6.14 -20.58
CA CYS A 37 -1.19 4.71 -20.89
C CYS A 37 -0.26 4.38 -22.08
N LEU A 38 0.53 3.32 -21.99
CA LEU A 38 1.40 2.91 -23.09
C LEU A 38 0.65 2.19 -24.23
N ASP A 39 -0.56 1.70 -23.98
CA ASP A 39 -1.33 0.94 -24.98
C ASP A 39 -2.27 1.86 -25.78
N CYS A 40 -3.08 2.67 -25.10
CA CYS A 40 -4.11 3.51 -25.73
C CYS A 40 -3.80 5.00 -25.69
N TYR A 41 -2.62 5.38 -25.19
CA TYR A 41 -2.12 6.76 -25.09
C TYR A 41 -3.00 7.73 -24.30
N THR A 42 -4.03 7.24 -23.60
CA THR A 42 -4.91 8.08 -22.78
C THR A 42 -4.18 8.57 -21.55
N MET A 43 -4.35 9.86 -21.25
CA MET A 43 -3.87 10.50 -20.03
C MET A 43 -4.74 10.10 -18.83
N ASN A 44 -4.11 9.85 -17.68
CA ASN A 44 -4.74 9.52 -16.41
C ASN A 44 -4.11 10.44 -15.36
N ASP A 45 -4.91 11.35 -14.81
CA ASP A 45 -4.50 12.21 -13.72
C ASP A 45 -4.72 11.46 -12.40
N VAL A 46 -3.63 11.23 -11.66
CA VAL A 46 -3.61 10.37 -10.48
C VAL A 46 -3.08 11.14 -9.29
N PRO A 47 -3.89 11.36 -8.24
CA PRO A 47 -3.42 11.91 -6.97
C PRO A 47 -2.24 11.12 -6.40
N VAL A 48 -1.17 11.79 -5.99
CA VAL A 48 0.06 11.17 -5.48
C VAL A 48 -0.20 10.25 -4.29
N GLU A 49 -1.19 10.57 -3.45
CA GLU A 49 -1.61 9.74 -2.31
C GLU A 49 -2.11 8.33 -2.69
N ARG A 50 -2.57 8.15 -3.94
CA ARG A 50 -2.98 6.85 -4.48
C ARG A 50 -1.79 6.00 -4.95
N VAL A 51 -0.59 6.55 -4.96
CA VAL A 51 0.60 5.88 -5.49
C VAL A 51 1.38 5.23 -4.36
N LEU A 52 1.56 3.92 -4.44
CA LEU A 52 2.42 3.17 -3.54
C LEU A 52 3.90 3.32 -3.94
N ARG A 53 4.82 3.13 -2.99
CA ARG A 53 6.28 3.25 -3.21
C ARG A 53 6.81 2.34 -4.32
N ASN A 54 6.14 1.23 -4.62
CA ASN A 54 6.49 0.31 -5.71
C ASN A 54 5.96 0.75 -7.09
N GLY A 55 5.22 1.87 -7.18
CA GLY A 55 4.65 2.38 -8.42
C GLY A 55 3.27 1.80 -8.77
N ARG A 56 2.66 1.00 -7.89
CA ARG A 56 1.25 0.60 -8.03
C ARG A 56 0.35 1.78 -7.69
N VAL A 57 -0.62 2.05 -8.55
CA VAL A 57 -1.69 3.03 -8.33
C VAL A 57 -2.91 2.31 -7.76
N LEU A 58 -3.38 2.76 -6.59
CA LEU A 58 -4.62 2.27 -5.97
C LEU A 58 -5.83 2.72 -6.77
N THR A 59 -6.86 1.87 -6.84
CA THR A 59 -8.22 2.27 -7.22
C THR A 59 -8.82 3.20 -6.17
N GLU A 60 -9.92 3.91 -6.50
CA GLU A 60 -10.62 4.74 -5.51
C GLU A 60 -11.17 3.90 -4.34
N ASN A 61 -11.66 2.69 -4.62
CA ASN A 61 -12.15 1.79 -3.58
C ASN A 61 -11.02 1.36 -2.63
N GLU A 62 -9.86 0.95 -3.17
CA GLU A 62 -8.69 0.62 -2.35
C GLU A 62 -8.19 1.82 -1.54
N ARG A 63 -8.23 3.03 -2.13
CA ARG A 63 -7.87 4.27 -1.43
C ARG A 63 -8.81 4.52 -0.24
N LYS A 64 -10.12 4.41 -0.45
CA LYS A 64 -11.13 4.58 0.61
C LYS A 64 -10.92 3.54 1.72
N ASN A 65 -10.82 2.27 1.36
CA ASN A 65 -10.58 1.18 2.31
C ASN A 65 -9.29 1.39 3.10
N ARG A 66 -8.22 1.86 2.45
CA ARG A 66 -6.97 2.20 3.13
C ARG A 66 -7.15 3.37 4.11
N LYS A 67 -7.86 4.44 3.71
CA LYS A 67 -8.10 5.60 4.58
C LYS A 67 -8.87 5.20 5.83
N GLU A 68 -9.91 4.39 5.68
CA GLU A 68 -10.70 3.84 6.79
C GLU A 68 -9.86 2.90 7.67
N ALA A 69 -9.07 2.02 7.07
CA ALA A 69 -8.19 1.12 7.83
C ALA A 69 -7.12 1.88 8.65
N LEU A 70 -6.62 3.01 8.14
CA LEU A 70 -5.61 3.83 8.81
C LEU A 70 -6.17 4.67 9.97
N SER A 71 -7.48 4.92 10.04
CA SER A 71 -8.10 5.67 11.15
C SER A 71 -8.46 4.79 12.35
N GLN A 72 -8.39 3.46 12.20
CA GLN A 72 -8.77 2.49 13.23
C GLN A 72 -7.53 1.83 13.85
N VAL A 73 -7.66 1.40 15.11
CA VAL A 73 -6.72 0.49 15.75
C VAL A 73 -7.29 -0.92 15.65
N LEU A 74 -6.64 -1.80 14.89
CA LEU A 74 -7.10 -3.19 14.75
C LEU A 74 -6.37 -4.11 15.71
N GLU A 75 -7.03 -5.16 16.17
CA GLU A 75 -6.33 -6.24 16.87
C GLU A 75 -5.43 -7.02 15.90
N TYR A 76 -4.22 -7.34 16.35
CA TYR A 76 -3.27 -8.13 15.59
C TYR A 76 -3.73 -9.60 15.52
N SER A 77 -3.73 -10.15 14.30
CA SER A 77 -3.90 -11.55 13.99
C SER A 77 -3.02 -11.91 12.80
N PRO A 78 -2.31 -13.05 12.82
CA PRO A 78 -1.48 -13.48 11.70
C PRO A 78 -2.28 -13.78 10.43
N LYS A 79 -3.61 -13.99 10.55
CA LYS A 79 -4.50 -14.24 9.40
C LYS A 79 -4.86 -12.96 8.63
N ASN A 80 -4.78 -11.80 9.28
CA ASN A 80 -5.13 -10.51 8.69
C ASN A 80 -3.97 -9.94 7.88
N THR A 81 -4.25 -8.96 7.02
CA THR A 81 -3.24 -8.17 6.31
C THR A 81 -3.37 -6.69 6.65
N TYR A 82 -2.24 -6.00 6.77
CA TYR A 82 -2.20 -4.64 7.29
C TYR A 82 -1.58 -3.64 6.31
N TRP A 83 -2.00 -2.38 6.39
CA TRP A 83 -1.42 -1.29 5.61
C TRP A 83 -0.21 -0.68 6.34
N LYS A 84 0.79 -0.22 5.59
CA LYS A 84 1.81 0.67 6.17
C LYS A 84 1.14 1.92 6.71
N GLY A 85 1.50 2.28 7.94
CA GLY A 85 0.94 3.39 8.72
C GLY A 85 -0.22 2.98 9.62
N GLN A 86 -0.76 1.78 9.47
CA GLN A 86 -1.90 1.31 10.26
C GLN A 86 -1.49 1.07 11.71
N ARG A 87 -2.38 1.41 12.65
CA ARG A 87 -2.19 1.11 14.08
C ARG A 87 -2.78 -0.25 14.40
N ILE A 88 -2.04 -1.08 15.12
CA ILE A 88 -2.49 -2.40 15.56
C ILE A 88 -2.23 -2.59 17.05
N ARG A 89 -3.12 -3.31 17.74
CA ARG A 89 -2.94 -3.76 19.13
C ARG A 89 -2.49 -5.22 19.13
N HIS A 90 -1.35 -5.52 19.74
CA HIS A 90 -0.91 -6.91 19.90
C HIS A 90 -1.47 -7.49 21.21
N PRO A 91 -2.29 -8.55 21.17
CA PRO A 91 -2.99 -9.05 22.36
C PRO A 91 -2.01 -9.55 23.44
N VAL A 92 -0.97 -10.28 23.05
CA VAL A 92 0.02 -10.84 24.00
C VAL A 92 0.95 -9.80 24.60
N LEU A 93 1.36 -8.78 23.83
CA LEU A 93 2.24 -7.71 24.31
C LEU A 93 1.47 -6.65 25.08
N ASN A 94 0.14 -6.66 24.99
CA ASN A 94 -0.77 -5.63 25.47
C ASN A 94 -0.29 -4.22 25.09
N ASP A 95 0.05 -4.06 23.81
CA ASP A 95 0.68 -2.84 23.31
C ASP A 95 0.13 -2.46 21.94
N VAL A 96 0.12 -1.15 21.67
CA VAL A 96 -0.30 -0.58 20.40
C VAL A 96 0.95 -0.15 19.63
N GLY A 97 0.97 -0.45 18.34
CA GLY A 97 2.09 -0.09 17.48
C GLY A 97 1.64 0.29 16.08
N LYS A 98 2.53 0.97 15.36
CA LYS A 98 2.29 1.40 13.98
C LYS A 98 3.09 0.53 13.02
N VAL A 99 2.44 0.05 11.96
CA VAL A 99 3.12 -0.68 10.89
C VAL A 99 4.03 0.27 10.12
N VAL A 100 5.34 0.16 10.30
CA VAL A 100 6.34 1.03 9.66
C VAL A 100 6.90 0.43 8.38
N ASN A 101 6.95 -0.90 8.26
CA ASN A 101 7.44 -1.57 7.06
C ASN A 101 6.71 -2.89 6.76
N LYS A 102 6.87 -3.37 5.54
CA LYS A 102 6.39 -4.67 5.06
C LYS A 102 7.50 -5.32 4.24
N VAL A 103 7.74 -6.60 4.48
CA VAL A 103 8.80 -7.41 3.86
C VAL A 103 8.14 -8.69 3.36
N GLU A 104 8.37 -9.02 2.10
CA GLU A 104 8.05 -10.34 1.55
C GLU A 104 9.31 -11.20 1.69
N THR A 105 9.17 -12.41 2.22
CA THR A 105 10.27 -13.37 2.31
C THR A 105 10.13 -14.45 1.22
N ASP A 106 11.24 -15.11 0.91
CA ASP A 106 11.35 -16.08 -0.20
C ASP A 106 10.40 -17.30 -0.08
N GLY A 107 9.78 -17.49 1.09
CA GLY A 107 8.78 -18.54 1.36
C GLY A 107 7.32 -18.10 1.26
N ASN A 108 7.00 -17.03 0.54
CA ASN A 108 5.66 -16.42 0.45
C ASN A 108 5.08 -15.90 1.79
N HIS A 109 5.86 -15.93 2.87
CA HIS A 109 5.44 -15.31 4.12
C HIS A 109 5.55 -13.79 4.02
N ARG A 110 4.50 -13.11 4.48
CA ARG A 110 4.47 -11.66 4.56
C ARG A 110 4.76 -11.23 5.99
N ILE A 111 5.76 -10.39 6.15
CA ILE A 111 6.18 -9.86 7.44
C ILE A 111 5.86 -8.37 7.49
N ILE A 112 5.26 -7.92 8.59
CA ILE A 112 5.14 -6.51 8.94
C ILE A 112 6.16 -6.16 10.02
N VAL A 113 6.77 -4.98 9.88
CA VAL A 113 7.58 -4.38 10.93
C VAL A 113 6.71 -3.34 11.63
N VAL A 114 6.54 -3.51 12.93
CA VAL A 114 5.63 -2.70 13.76
C VAL A 114 6.45 -2.05 14.85
N ASP A 115 6.31 -0.73 14.96
CA ASP A 115 6.93 0.04 16.04
C ASP A 115 5.92 0.23 17.16
N PHE A 116 6.10 -0.52 18.24
CA PHE A 116 5.21 -0.53 19.40
C PHE A 116 5.58 0.57 20.40
N GLU A 117 4.56 1.20 21.00
CA GLU A 117 4.72 2.35 21.89
C GLU A 117 5.56 2.04 23.14
N LYS A 118 5.45 0.82 23.69
CA LYS A 118 6.17 0.41 24.91
C LYS A 118 7.20 -0.68 24.65
N ASN A 119 6.97 -1.52 23.65
CA ASN A 119 7.78 -2.72 23.37
C ASN A 119 8.77 -2.56 22.21
N GLY A 120 8.85 -1.36 21.61
CA GLY A 120 9.74 -1.03 20.51
C GLY A 120 9.41 -1.77 19.21
N THR A 121 10.38 -1.81 18.30
CA THR A 121 10.16 -2.39 16.96
C THR A 121 10.18 -3.93 16.96
N LYS A 122 9.15 -4.56 16.40
CA LYS A 122 9.05 -6.03 16.22
C LYS A 122 8.63 -6.42 14.80
N LYS A 123 8.99 -7.64 14.41
CA LYS A 123 8.56 -8.27 13.16
C LYS A 123 7.42 -9.26 13.45
N LEU A 124 6.30 -9.13 12.74
CA LEU A 124 5.14 -10.01 12.88
C LEU A 124 4.77 -10.61 11.52
N VAL A 125 4.20 -11.81 11.54
CA VAL A 125 3.65 -12.45 10.33
C VAL A 125 2.26 -11.87 10.04
N GLU A 126 1.92 -11.72 8.77
CA GLU A 126 0.57 -11.38 8.30
C GLU A 126 0.15 -12.30 7.14
N GLY A 127 -1.15 -12.36 6.87
CA GLY A 127 -1.71 -13.10 5.73
C GLY A 127 -1.42 -14.61 5.75
N TYR A 128 -1.24 -15.20 6.93
CA TYR A 128 -1.02 -16.63 7.08
C TYR A 128 -2.31 -17.41 6.77
N ILE A 129 -2.33 -18.08 5.63
CA ILE A 129 -3.42 -18.97 5.22
C ILE A 129 -3.00 -20.38 5.59
N ILE A 130 -3.74 -21.01 6.51
CA ILE A 130 -3.60 -22.46 6.74
C ILE A 130 -4.22 -23.14 5.53
N SER A 131 -3.40 -23.73 4.67
CA SER A 131 -3.88 -24.68 3.67
C SER A 131 -4.34 -25.94 4.42
N SER A 132 -5.64 -26.06 4.68
CA SER A 132 -6.25 -27.33 5.06
C SER A 132 -5.94 -28.34 3.95
N THR A 133 -5.16 -29.37 4.30
CA THR A 133 -4.97 -30.57 3.49
C THR A 133 -6.10 -31.54 3.79
#